data_AF-A0A2H0SDN8-F1
#
_entry.id   AF-A0A2H0SDN8-F1
#
_cell.length_a   1.000
_cell.length_b   1.000
_cell.length_c   1.000
_cell.angle_alpha   90.00
_cell.angle_beta   90.00
_cell.angle_gamma   90.00
#
_symmetry.space_group_name_H-M   'P 1'
#
loop_
_entity.id
_entity.type
_entity.pdbx_description
1 polymer ?
#
loop_
_entity_poly.entity_id
_entity_poly.type
_entity_poly.pdbx_seq_one_letter_code
_entity_poly.pdbx_strand_id
1 'polypeptide(L)'
;DRKIWQSSRSAYEAFSRFKNVPIIGPIVWNIFDSFQSIDPFYPRRNLTRPSIQLKQTYRMIKKNQWGKHLIETLGKDPRPFITTFFIPAFMAEIWEYPGKIFCVVTDADISRAWAPMDTRGSRIHYLAPTQRVVERLRLYGVPKENITLTGFPLPKENIGEKEKILKQDLWRRLRVLDPTGVFHKNYGDTLEQFLGKKPKCIYCKDQRVWVMFAIGGAGAQRNLAAKVLKSLSVHIKTGKIGMHLVAGIHNDVEQFFKKHIKKLGLANFMGKGIKIVSAQTKDEYFHEFNMALRETDVLWTKPSELSFYSALGVPIIIAPPIGSQEFFNKYWLEVIGAGVAQENPKYTHEWIMDYLDNGWIAESALQGYLEAPRGGVENIRNVVFK
;
A
#
# COMPACT_ATOMS: atom_id res chain seq x y z
N ASP A 1 -10.64 -0.61 27.87
CA ASP A 1 -10.31 -0.55 26.42
C ASP A 1 -10.55 0.79 25.76
N ARG A 2 -11.79 1.27 25.62
CA ARG A 2 -12.11 2.53 24.91
C ARG A 2 -11.27 3.73 25.35
N LYS A 3 -11.08 3.93 26.67
CA LYS A 3 -10.27 5.02 27.22
C LYS A 3 -8.79 4.94 26.81
N ILE A 4 -8.19 3.75 26.85
CA ILE A 4 -6.79 3.51 26.46
C ILE A 4 -6.61 3.72 24.95
N TRP A 5 -7.56 3.27 24.14
CA TRP A 5 -7.56 3.51 22.70
C TRP A 5 -7.69 5.00 22.37
N GLN A 6 -8.63 5.70 22.98
CA GLN A 6 -8.83 7.13 22.73
C GLN A 6 -7.62 7.96 23.17
N SER A 7 -7.02 7.67 24.32
CA SER A 7 -5.82 8.40 24.77
C SER A 7 -4.61 8.15 23.87
N SER A 8 -4.35 6.89 23.51
CA SER A 8 -3.25 6.52 22.60
C SER A 8 -3.44 7.10 21.19
N ARG A 9 -4.67 7.05 20.65
CA ARG A 9 -5.01 7.66 19.36
C ARG A 9 -4.81 9.17 19.39
N SER A 10 -5.35 9.86 20.39
CA SER A 10 -5.19 11.33 20.51
C SER A 10 -3.73 11.73 20.66
N ALA A 11 -2.93 10.97 21.41
CA ALA A 11 -1.50 11.18 21.51
C ALA A 11 -0.82 11.00 20.14
N TYR A 12 -1.10 9.90 19.43
CA TYR A 12 -0.57 9.64 18.09
C TYR A 12 -0.96 10.72 17.07
N GLU A 13 -2.23 11.14 17.04
CA GLU A 13 -2.71 12.21 16.17
C GLU A 13 -2.03 13.55 16.48
N ALA A 14 -1.84 13.87 17.76
CA ALA A 14 -1.07 15.03 18.17
C ALA A 14 0.37 14.93 17.65
N PHE A 15 1.07 13.83 17.93
CA PHE A 15 2.44 13.58 17.46
C PHE A 15 2.56 13.68 15.93
N SER A 16 1.62 13.11 15.18
CA SER A 16 1.61 13.16 13.72
C SER A 16 1.39 14.58 13.19
N ARG A 17 0.60 15.42 13.88
CA ARG A 17 0.41 16.84 13.52
C ARG A 17 1.66 17.68 13.84
N PHE A 18 2.38 17.35 14.91
CA PHE A 18 3.63 18.00 15.30
C PHE A 18 4.80 17.78 14.31
N LYS A 19 4.70 16.81 13.39
CA LYS A 19 5.68 16.60 12.31
C LYS A 19 5.88 17.85 11.43
N ASN A 20 4.91 18.76 11.39
CA ASN A 20 4.98 20.00 10.61
C ASN A 20 5.61 21.21 11.37
N VAL A 21 6.06 21.03 12.62
CA VAL A 21 6.71 22.10 13.41
C VAL A 21 8.23 22.06 13.21
N PRO A 22 8.87 23.14 12.74
CA PRO A 22 10.33 23.19 12.59
C PRO A 22 11.05 22.89 13.91
N ILE A 23 12.20 22.19 13.84
CA ILE A 23 13.14 21.91 14.94
C ILE A 23 12.66 20.88 15.99
N ILE A 24 11.44 21.00 16.54
CA ILE A 24 10.90 20.04 17.52
C ILE A 24 10.31 18.80 16.85
N GLY A 25 9.70 18.97 15.67
CA GLY A 25 9.15 17.88 14.86
C GLY A 25 10.17 16.79 14.49
N PRO A 26 11.39 17.13 14.00
CA PRO A 26 12.44 16.16 13.70
C PRO A 26 12.88 15.29 14.88
N ILE A 27 12.97 15.86 16.09
CA ILE A 27 13.44 15.13 17.29
C ILE A 27 12.39 14.10 17.75
N VAL A 28 11.13 14.53 17.85
CA VAL A 28 10.01 13.66 18.24
C VAL A 28 9.75 12.60 17.16
N TRP A 29 9.92 12.97 15.89
CA TRP A 29 9.79 12.04 14.77
C TRP A 29 10.91 11.01 14.74
N ASN A 30 12.17 11.37 15.02
CA ASN A 30 13.28 10.42 15.12
C ASN A 30 13.07 9.38 16.26
N ILE A 31 12.49 9.80 17.38
CA ILE A 31 12.14 8.87 18.48
C ILE A 31 11.05 7.91 18.01
N PHE A 32 10.00 8.41 17.37
CA PHE A 32 8.90 7.59 16.87
C PHE A 32 9.34 6.63 15.75
N ASP A 33 10.17 7.12 14.83
CA ASP A 33 10.72 6.34 13.73
C ASP A 33 11.70 5.27 14.24
N SER A 34 12.50 5.58 15.26
CA SER A 34 13.33 4.58 15.95
C SER A 34 12.52 3.51 16.70
N PHE A 35 11.26 3.79 17.09
CA PHE A 35 10.38 2.77 17.67
C PHE A 35 9.76 1.86 16.61
N GLN A 36 9.63 2.34 15.38
CA GLN A 36 9.07 1.57 14.26
C GLN A 36 10.14 0.96 13.35
N SER A 37 11.41 1.28 13.60
CA SER A 37 12.52 0.87 12.75
C SER A 37 12.63 -0.65 12.66
N ILE A 38 13.00 -1.08 11.47
CA ILE A 38 13.26 -2.48 11.17
C ILE A 38 14.78 -2.63 11.13
N ASP A 39 15.29 -3.53 11.96
CA ASP A 39 16.71 -3.84 12.00
C ASP A 39 17.21 -4.31 10.62
N PRO A 40 18.46 -3.95 10.22
CA PRO A 40 19.02 -4.41 8.96
C PRO A 40 18.93 -5.93 8.83
N PHE A 41 18.44 -6.38 7.68
CA PHE A 41 18.23 -7.80 7.42
C PHE A 41 19.55 -8.59 7.39
N TYR A 42 20.61 -7.97 6.86
CA TYR A 42 21.95 -8.53 6.76
C TYR A 42 22.92 -7.82 7.73
N PRO A 43 23.97 -8.52 8.23
CA PRO A 43 24.15 -9.97 8.13
C PRO A 43 23.05 -10.73 8.90
N ARG A 44 22.79 -11.97 8.49
CA ARG A 44 21.83 -12.84 9.20
C ARG A 44 22.36 -13.09 10.62
N ARG A 45 21.53 -12.81 11.61
CA ARG A 45 21.86 -12.95 13.03
C ARG A 45 20.60 -13.29 13.81
N ASN A 46 20.78 -13.69 15.06
CA ASN A 46 19.66 -13.89 15.97
C ASN A 46 19.02 -12.53 16.33
N LEU A 47 17.73 -12.37 16.02
CA LEU A 47 16.95 -11.17 16.31
C LEU A 47 15.80 -11.45 17.29
N THR A 48 15.88 -12.51 18.09
CA THR A 48 14.80 -12.89 19.02
C THR A 48 14.61 -11.92 20.18
N ARG A 49 15.64 -11.13 20.53
CA ARG A 49 15.60 -10.19 21.65
C ARG A 49 14.45 -9.18 21.48
N PRO A 50 13.55 -9.04 22.46
CA PRO A 50 12.42 -8.11 22.36
C PRO A 50 12.87 -6.65 22.30
N SER A 51 12.16 -5.85 21.52
CA SER A 51 12.30 -4.38 21.53
C SER A 51 11.71 -3.79 22.82
N ILE A 52 12.11 -2.55 23.15
CA ILE A 52 11.54 -1.80 24.27
C ILE A 52 10.04 -1.56 24.04
N GLN A 53 9.66 -1.25 22.79
CA GLN A 53 8.26 -1.09 22.38
C GLN A 53 7.45 -2.34 22.73
N LEU A 54 7.92 -3.52 22.35
CA LEU A 54 7.23 -4.79 22.62
C LEU A 54 7.03 -5.02 24.12
N LYS A 55 8.06 -4.77 24.94
CA LYS A 55 7.97 -4.86 26.41
C LYS A 55 6.92 -3.90 26.98
N GLN A 56 6.88 -2.66 26.47
CA GLN A 56 5.89 -1.67 26.90
C GLN A 56 4.47 -2.10 26.49
N THR A 57 4.27 -2.57 25.26
CA THR A 57 2.99 -3.10 24.78
C THR A 57 2.50 -4.25 25.66
N TYR A 58 3.32 -5.26 25.93
CA TYR A 58 2.94 -6.38 26.81
C TYR A 58 2.63 -5.92 28.23
N ARG A 59 3.37 -4.93 28.76
CA ARG A 59 3.07 -4.33 30.05
C ARG A 59 1.73 -3.61 30.05
N MET A 60 1.39 -2.85 29.01
CA MET A 60 0.08 -2.21 28.89
C MET A 60 -1.05 -3.23 28.79
N ILE A 61 -0.89 -4.28 27.98
CA ILE A 61 -1.87 -5.37 27.89
C ILE A 61 -2.09 -5.97 29.27
N LYS A 62 -1.03 -6.51 29.91
CA LYS A 62 -1.15 -7.25 31.18
C LYS A 62 -1.53 -6.35 32.37
N LYS A 63 -0.85 -5.22 32.59
CA LYS A 63 -1.06 -4.38 33.79
C LYS A 63 -2.31 -3.52 33.71
N ASN A 64 -2.62 -2.96 32.53
CA ASN A 64 -3.79 -2.11 32.35
C ASN A 64 -5.03 -2.88 31.88
N GLN A 65 -4.94 -4.23 31.84
CA GLN A 65 -5.98 -5.12 31.34
C GLN A 65 -6.48 -4.73 29.95
N TRP A 66 -5.59 -4.19 29.12
CA TRP A 66 -5.97 -3.67 27.81
C TRP A 66 -6.32 -4.82 26.87
N GLY A 67 -7.49 -4.74 26.24
CA GLY A 67 -8.02 -5.77 25.35
C GLY A 67 -8.76 -6.90 26.06
N LYS A 68 -8.76 -6.95 27.40
CA LYS A 68 -9.40 -8.05 28.14
C LYS A 68 -10.90 -8.14 27.85
N HIS A 69 -11.61 -7.02 27.99
CA HIS A 69 -13.05 -6.96 27.69
C HIS A 69 -13.33 -7.32 26.23
N LEU A 70 -12.51 -6.85 25.28
CA LEU A 70 -12.64 -7.22 23.86
C LEU A 70 -12.55 -8.75 23.66
N ILE A 71 -11.53 -9.39 24.23
CA ILE A 71 -11.30 -10.83 24.04
C ILE A 71 -12.34 -11.67 24.76
N GLU A 72 -12.70 -11.33 26.00
CA GLU A 72 -13.77 -12.00 26.75
C GLU A 72 -15.12 -11.90 26.03
N THR A 73 -15.42 -10.75 25.42
CA THR A 73 -16.66 -10.57 24.65
C THR A 73 -16.66 -11.45 23.40
N LEU A 74 -15.58 -11.44 22.63
CA LEU A 74 -15.45 -12.26 21.43
C LEU A 74 -15.35 -13.76 21.75
N GLY A 75 -14.90 -14.12 22.95
CA GLY A 75 -14.79 -15.51 23.41
C GLY A 75 -16.12 -16.17 23.73
N LYS A 76 -17.23 -15.41 23.82
CA LYS A 76 -18.58 -15.96 24.04
C LYS A 76 -19.13 -16.73 22.84
N ASP A 77 -18.74 -16.34 21.62
CA ASP A 77 -19.02 -17.03 20.35
C ASP A 77 -17.71 -17.12 19.56
N PRO A 78 -16.82 -18.07 19.89
CA PRO A 78 -15.48 -18.09 19.33
C PRO A 78 -15.49 -18.45 17.84
N ARG A 79 -14.89 -17.58 17.03
CA ARG A 79 -14.66 -17.74 15.59
C ARG A 79 -13.15 -17.61 15.33
N PRO A 80 -12.65 -17.87 14.12
CA PRO A 80 -11.28 -17.48 13.79
C PRO A 80 -11.06 -15.98 14.03
N PHE A 81 -10.13 -15.62 14.92
CA PHE A 81 -9.79 -14.23 15.20
C PHE A 81 -8.78 -13.77 14.15
N ILE A 82 -9.16 -12.82 13.30
CA ILE A 82 -8.30 -12.29 12.24
C ILE A 82 -8.05 -10.81 12.52
N THR A 83 -6.80 -10.40 12.50
CA THR A 83 -6.44 -8.98 12.64
C THR A 83 -5.33 -8.59 11.67
N THR A 84 -5.38 -7.35 11.20
CA THR A 84 -4.35 -6.72 10.35
C THR A 84 -3.34 -5.91 11.18
N PHE A 85 -3.36 -6.06 12.51
CA PHE A 85 -2.42 -5.41 13.40
C PHE A 85 -2.02 -6.35 14.53
N PHE A 86 -0.75 -6.37 14.90
CA PHE A 86 -0.22 -7.37 15.83
C PHE A 86 -0.70 -7.21 17.29
N ILE A 87 -1.04 -5.98 17.73
CA ILE A 87 -1.46 -5.74 19.12
C ILE A 87 -2.75 -6.51 19.48
N PRO A 88 -3.83 -6.47 18.68
CA PRO A 88 -4.99 -7.32 18.91
C PRO A 88 -4.67 -8.83 18.94
N ALA A 89 -3.71 -9.32 18.14
CA ALA A 89 -3.29 -10.72 18.20
C ALA A 89 -2.61 -11.05 19.54
N PHE A 90 -1.76 -10.15 20.06
CA PHE A 90 -1.16 -10.31 21.39
C PHE A 90 -2.21 -10.26 22.50
N MET A 91 -3.22 -9.39 22.38
CA MET A 91 -4.34 -9.36 23.33
C MET A 91 -5.08 -10.70 23.32
N ALA A 92 -5.41 -11.22 22.13
CA ALA A 92 -6.09 -12.51 21.98
C ALA A 92 -5.27 -13.65 22.58
N GLU A 93 -3.96 -13.65 22.43
CA GLU A 93 -3.09 -14.65 23.03
C GLU A 93 -3.01 -14.53 24.56
N ILE A 94 -2.77 -13.31 25.09
CA ILE A 94 -2.60 -13.05 26.52
C ILE A 94 -3.89 -13.29 27.31
N TRP A 95 -5.04 -12.94 26.74
CA TRP A 95 -6.35 -13.15 27.35
C TRP A 95 -7.00 -14.46 26.91
N GLU A 96 -6.20 -15.40 26.43
CA GLU A 96 -6.59 -16.79 26.18
C GLU A 96 -7.83 -16.94 25.31
N TYR A 97 -7.86 -16.21 24.18
CA TYR A 97 -8.93 -16.36 23.20
C TYR A 97 -9.14 -17.83 22.85
N PRO A 98 -10.40 -18.36 22.92
CA PRO A 98 -10.65 -19.78 22.73
C PRO A 98 -10.38 -20.29 21.31
N GLY A 99 -10.55 -19.43 20.30
CA GLY A 99 -10.37 -19.77 18.89
C GLY A 99 -8.93 -19.64 18.38
N LYS A 100 -8.73 -19.99 17.10
CA LYS A 100 -7.46 -19.75 16.40
C LYS A 100 -7.21 -18.26 16.21
N ILE A 101 -5.95 -17.82 16.33
CA ILE A 101 -5.53 -16.42 16.23
C ILE A 101 -4.69 -16.25 14.97
N PHE A 102 -5.14 -15.38 14.07
CA PHE A 102 -4.48 -15.07 12.81
C PHE A 102 -4.07 -13.59 12.75
N CYS A 103 -2.82 -13.33 12.38
CA CYS A 103 -2.30 -11.98 12.15
C CYS A 103 -1.88 -11.80 10.69
N VAL A 104 -2.60 -10.97 9.95
CA VAL A 104 -2.25 -10.57 8.59
C VAL A 104 -1.21 -9.47 8.66
N VAL A 105 -0.03 -9.73 8.12
CA VAL A 105 1.04 -8.74 8.02
C VAL A 105 0.76 -7.82 6.82
N THR A 106 0.90 -6.51 7.04
CA THR A 106 0.48 -5.47 6.08
C THR A 106 1.63 -4.79 5.36
N ASP A 107 2.88 -5.20 5.59
CA ASP A 107 4.07 -4.58 5.00
C ASP A 107 4.97 -5.61 4.31
N ALA A 108 5.85 -5.15 3.41
CA ALA A 108 6.83 -6.02 2.74
C ALA A 108 7.93 -6.53 3.69
N ASP A 109 8.15 -5.84 4.82
CA ASP A 109 9.04 -6.23 5.91
C ASP A 109 8.47 -5.72 7.25
N ILE A 110 8.88 -6.32 8.37
CA ILE A 110 8.35 -6.00 9.70
C ILE A 110 9.42 -5.92 10.78
N SER A 111 9.21 -5.01 11.74
CA SER A 111 10.07 -4.86 12.90
C SER A 111 9.86 -5.99 13.90
N ARG A 112 10.80 -6.13 14.85
CA ARG A 112 10.73 -7.12 15.94
C ARG A 112 9.44 -7.03 16.76
N ALA A 113 8.80 -5.85 16.81
CA ALA A 113 7.57 -5.64 17.58
C ALA A 113 6.37 -6.46 17.07
N TRP A 114 6.40 -6.90 15.82
CA TRP A 114 5.36 -7.73 15.23
C TRP A 114 5.36 -9.17 15.72
N ALA A 115 6.49 -9.67 16.21
CA ALA A 115 6.59 -11.01 16.79
C ALA A 115 6.35 -10.96 18.32
N PRO A 116 5.76 -12.01 18.92
CA PRO A 116 5.37 -11.99 20.32
C PRO A 116 6.58 -11.98 21.27
N MET A 117 6.32 -11.77 22.56
CA MET A 117 7.35 -11.75 23.60
C MET A 117 7.92 -13.16 23.81
N ASP A 118 7.06 -14.17 23.97
CA ASP A 118 7.44 -15.59 23.86
C ASP A 118 7.12 -16.06 22.45
N THR A 119 8.13 -16.13 21.59
CA THR A 119 7.94 -16.48 20.19
C THR A 119 7.72 -17.97 19.97
N ARG A 120 8.34 -18.83 20.79
CA ARG A 120 8.27 -20.29 20.62
C ARG A 120 6.98 -20.88 21.16
N GLY A 121 6.47 -20.34 22.27
CA GLY A 121 5.19 -20.76 22.87
C GLY A 121 3.96 -20.09 22.25
N SER A 122 4.14 -19.21 21.26
CA SER A 122 3.02 -18.44 20.71
C SER A 122 2.05 -19.31 19.91
N ARG A 123 0.76 -19.00 20.03
CA ARG A 123 -0.34 -19.61 19.26
C ARG A 123 -0.77 -18.75 18.06
N ILE A 124 -0.09 -17.62 17.82
CA ILE A 124 -0.45 -16.70 16.74
C ILE A 124 0.05 -17.26 15.41
N HIS A 125 -0.88 -17.44 14.48
CA HIS A 125 -0.58 -17.84 13.12
C HIS A 125 -0.45 -16.62 12.21
N TYR A 126 0.73 -16.40 11.65
CA TYR A 126 1.02 -15.26 10.79
C TYR A 126 0.70 -15.57 9.33
N LEU A 127 -0.02 -14.65 8.70
CA LEU A 127 -0.34 -14.64 7.28
C LEU A 127 0.60 -13.62 6.62
N ALA A 128 1.73 -14.10 6.15
CA ALA A 128 2.84 -13.30 5.65
C ALA A 128 2.64 -12.94 4.18
N PRO A 129 2.76 -11.67 3.78
CA PRO A 129 2.54 -11.27 2.40
C PRO A 129 3.74 -11.51 1.49
N THR A 130 4.95 -11.61 2.03
CA THR A 130 6.19 -11.78 1.27
C THR A 130 7.09 -12.83 1.90
N GLN A 131 8.00 -13.40 1.10
CA GLN A 131 9.06 -14.29 1.61
C GLN A 131 9.97 -13.56 2.62
N ARG A 132 10.19 -12.25 2.43
CA ARG A 132 10.94 -11.38 3.34
C ARG A 132 10.36 -11.42 4.76
N VAL A 133 9.04 -11.27 4.88
CA VAL A 133 8.31 -11.36 6.17
C VAL A 133 8.40 -12.76 6.77
N VAL A 134 8.21 -13.82 5.97
CA VAL A 134 8.35 -15.21 6.44
C VAL A 134 9.71 -15.40 7.11
N GLU A 135 10.78 -14.95 6.46
CA GLU A 135 12.12 -15.08 7.01
C GLU A 135 12.35 -14.18 8.24
N ARG A 136 11.70 -13.00 8.33
CA ARG A 136 11.81 -12.14 9.52
C ARG A 136 11.18 -12.76 10.74
N LEU A 137 9.96 -13.28 10.59
CA LEU A 137 9.27 -13.97 11.67
C LEU A 137 10.12 -15.14 12.20
N ARG A 138 10.75 -15.90 11.29
CA ARG A 138 11.70 -16.97 11.67
C ARG A 138 12.94 -16.44 12.41
N LEU A 139 13.54 -15.33 11.97
CA LEU A 139 14.67 -14.71 12.69
C LEU A 139 14.27 -14.15 14.06
N TYR A 140 13.02 -13.72 14.23
CA TYR A 140 12.47 -13.32 15.52
C TYR A 140 12.12 -14.52 16.41
N GLY A 141 12.18 -15.74 15.87
CA GLY A 141 11.99 -17.01 16.59
C GLY A 141 10.58 -17.56 16.53
N VAL A 142 9.71 -17.03 15.65
CA VAL A 142 8.38 -17.60 15.41
C VAL A 142 8.54 -18.97 14.70
N PRO A 143 7.90 -20.04 15.20
CA PRO A 143 7.95 -21.37 14.58
C PRO A 143 7.45 -21.35 13.13
N LYS A 144 8.01 -22.22 12.28
CA LYS A 144 7.69 -22.24 10.84
C LYS A 144 6.23 -22.64 10.60
N GLU A 145 5.72 -23.55 11.41
CA GLU A 145 4.35 -24.04 11.42
C GLU A 145 3.32 -22.94 11.70
N ASN A 146 3.72 -21.86 12.37
CA ASN A 146 2.88 -20.71 12.67
C ASN A 146 2.97 -19.59 11.62
N ILE A 147 3.55 -19.87 10.45
CA ILE A 147 3.76 -18.87 9.39
C ILE A 147 3.30 -19.46 8.06
N THR A 148 2.33 -18.81 7.41
CA THR A 148 1.93 -19.14 6.04
C THR A 148 2.18 -17.94 5.12
N LEU A 149 2.88 -18.18 4.01
CA LEU A 149 2.98 -17.22 2.92
C LEU A 149 1.64 -17.13 2.19
N THR A 150 0.98 -15.97 2.25
CA THR A 150 -0.33 -15.76 1.62
C THR A 150 -0.30 -14.77 0.48
N GLY A 151 0.62 -13.79 0.48
CA GLY A 151 0.52 -12.63 -0.40
C GLY A 151 -0.35 -11.51 0.21
N PHE A 152 -0.32 -10.34 -0.43
CA PHE A 152 -1.14 -9.21 -0.01
C PHE A 152 -2.61 -9.39 -0.43
N PRO A 153 -3.58 -9.07 0.45
CA PRO A 153 -4.99 -9.06 0.07
C PRO A 153 -5.26 -7.87 -0.87
N LEU A 154 -5.74 -8.16 -2.08
CA LEU A 154 -6.08 -7.17 -3.09
C LEU A 154 -7.58 -7.19 -3.41
N PRO A 155 -8.15 -6.10 -3.94
CA PRO A 155 -9.57 -6.03 -4.29
C PRO A 155 -9.96 -7.08 -5.33
N LYS A 156 -10.99 -7.89 -5.03
CA LYS A 156 -11.43 -8.95 -5.95
C LYS A 156 -12.03 -8.39 -7.22
N GLU A 157 -12.67 -7.23 -7.13
CA GLU A 157 -13.26 -6.48 -8.25
C GLU A 157 -12.21 -5.98 -9.26
N ASN A 158 -10.94 -5.86 -8.87
CA ASN A 158 -9.83 -5.52 -9.75
C ASN A 158 -9.12 -6.76 -10.33
N ILE A 159 -9.35 -7.94 -9.77
CA ILE A 159 -8.76 -9.20 -10.24
C ILE A 159 -9.73 -9.95 -11.16
N GLY A 160 -10.96 -10.14 -10.69
CA GLY A 160 -11.98 -10.95 -11.34
C GLY A 160 -11.72 -12.45 -11.25
N GLU A 161 -12.71 -13.24 -11.67
CA GLU A 161 -12.55 -14.69 -11.74
C GLU A 161 -11.41 -15.06 -12.71
N LYS A 162 -10.50 -15.95 -12.26
CA LYS A 162 -9.33 -16.39 -13.04
C LYS A 162 -8.53 -15.22 -13.66
N GLU A 163 -8.45 -14.10 -12.94
CA GLU A 163 -7.75 -12.87 -13.35
C GLU A 163 -8.30 -12.19 -14.62
N LYS A 164 -9.54 -12.51 -15.03
CA LYS A 164 -10.11 -11.99 -16.28
C LYS A 164 -10.13 -10.46 -16.33
N ILE A 165 -10.49 -9.82 -15.22
CA ILE A 165 -10.55 -8.35 -15.13
C ILE A 165 -9.13 -7.78 -15.15
N LEU A 166 -8.24 -8.33 -14.32
CA LEU A 166 -6.85 -7.90 -14.24
C LEU A 166 -6.15 -7.95 -15.60
N LYS A 167 -6.26 -9.07 -16.32
CA LYS A 167 -5.64 -9.23 -17.64
C LYS A 167 -6.22 -8.25 -18.67
N GLN A 168 -7.52 -8.01 -18.63
CA GLN A 168 -8.18 -7.02 -19.49
C GLN A 168 -7.68 -5.60 -19.20
N ASP A 169 -7.63 -5.21 -17.94
CA ASP A 169 -7.19 -3.88 -17.51
C ASP A 169 -5.69 -3.68 -17.80
N LEU A 170 -4.86 -4.72 -17.66
CA LEU A 170 -3.44 -4.68 -18.01
C LEU A 170 -3.23 -4.53 -19.53
N TRP A 171 -3.93 -5.28 -20.37
CA TRP A 171 -3.86 -5.08 -21.83
C TRP A 171 -4.28 -3.67 -22.24
N ARG A 172 -5.33 -3.13 -21.61
CA ARG A 172 -5.77 -1.73 -21.81
C ARG A 172 -4.66 -0.75 -21.44
N ARG A 173 -4.03 -0.94 -20.29
CA ARG A 173 -2.97 -0.08 -19.76
C ARG A 173 -1.71 -0.11 -20.64
N LEU A 174 -1.23 -1.29 -21.02
CA LEU A 174 -0.04 -1.43 -21.86
C LEU A 174 -0.17 -0.71 -23.20
N ARG A 175 -1.39 -0.61 -23.75
CA ARG A 175 -1.65 0.13 -24.99
C ARG A 175 -1.27 1.62 -24.90
N VAL A 176 -1.47 2.26 -23.75
CA VAL A 176 -1.17 3.68 -23.57
C VAL A 176 0.19 3.92 -22.92
N LEU A 177 0.75 2.92 -22.23
CA LEU A 177 2.06 3.00 -21.59
C LEU A 177 3.26 2.77 -22.53
N ASP A 178 3.02 2.26 -23.74
CA ASP A 178 4.05 2.01 -24.75
C ASP A 178 3.72 2.73 -26.07
N PRO A 179 3.67 4.07 -26.08
CA PRO A 179 3.26 4.85 -27.25
C PRO A 179 4.18 4.68 -28.47
N THR A 180 5.45 4.34 -28.24
CA THR A 180 6.47 4.16 -29.29
C THR A 180 6.63 2.69 -29.73
N GLY A 181 6.04 1.74 -29.00
CA GLY A 181 6.13 0.30 -29.29
C GLY A 181 7.46 -0.35 -28.87
N VAL A 182 8.35 0.39 -28.19
CA VAL A 182 9.67 -0.09 -27.76
C VAL A 182 9.53 -1.26 -26.79
N PHE A 183 8.61 -1.15 -25.82
CA PHE A 183 8.39 -2.22 -24.85
C PHE A 183 7.81 -3.46 -25.54
N HIS A 184 6.81 -3.32 -26.40
CA HIS A 184 6.19 -4.45 -27.10
C HIS A 184 7.18 -5.15 -28.05
N LYS A 185 8.09 -4.40 -28.68
CA LYS A 185 9.18 -4.99 -29.48
C LYS A 185 10.09 -5.90 -28.65
N ASN A 186 10.37 -5.54 -27.40
CA ASN A 186 11.29 -6.27 -26.54
C ASN A 186 10.62 -7.41 -25.76
N TYR A 187 9.34 -7.27 -25.42
CA TYR A 187 8.63 -8.18 -24.49
C TYR A 187 7.32 -8.76 -25.04
N GLY A 188 7.01 -8.56 -26.33
CA GLY A 188 5.76 -9.00 -26.96
C GLY A 188 5.46 -10.49 -26.77
N ASP A 189 6.46 -11.34 -26.99
CA ASP A 189 6.32 -12.80 -26.84
C ASP A 189 6.02 -13.19 -25.37
N THR A 190 6.72 -12.58 -24.42
CA THR A 190 6.48 -12.76 -22.98
C THR A 190 5.06 -12.36 -22.61
N LEU A 191 4.55 -11.25 -23.14
CA LEU A 191 3.17 -10.82 -22.88
C LEU A 191 2.15 -11.87 -23.31
N GLU A 192 2.29 -12.41 -24.52
CA GLU A 192 1.34 -13.41 -25.03
C GLU A 192 1.41 -14.73 -24.25
N GLN A 193 2.60 -15.11 -23.79
CA GLN A 193 2.79 -16.31 -22.96
C GLN A 193 2.04 -16.20 -21.62
N PHE A 194 2.15 -15.07 -20.91
CA PHE A 194 1.59 -14.91 -19.57
C PHE A 194 0.15 -14.35 -19.55
N LEU A 195 -0.15 -13.38 -20.40
CA LEU A 195 -1.46 -12.75 -20.48
C LEU A 195 -2.41 -13.47 -21.45
N GLY A 196 -1.89 -14.38 -22.27
CA GLY A 196 -2.62 -14.97 -23.39
C GLY A 196 -2.66 -14.03 -24.60
N LYS A 197 -3.35 -14.46 -25.66
CA LYS A 197 -3.46 -13.65 -26.88
C LYS A 197 -4.06 -12.28 -26.59
N LYS A 198 -3.45 -11.24 -27.17
CA LYS A 198 -3.97 -9.88 -27.13
C LYS A 198 -5.46 -9.85 -27.52
N PRO A 199 -6.34 -9.22 -26.72
CA PRO A 199 -7.75 -9.12 -27.05
C PRO A 199 -7.95 -8.46 -28.43
N LYS A 200 -8.81 -9.04 -29.27
CA LYS A 200 -9.13 -8.48 -30.61
C LYS A 200 -9.60 -7.03 -30.55
N CYS A 201 -10.33 -6.68 -29.49
CA CYS A 201 -10.76 -5.32 -29.21
C CYS A 201 -10.31 -4.92 -27.81
N ILE A 202 -9.34 -4.01 -27.73
CA ILE A 202 -9.06 -3.25 -26.52
C ILE A 202 -9.89 -1.96 -26.62
N TYR A 203 -11.09 -1.96 -26.06
CA TYR A 203 -11.96 -0.79 -26.08
C TYR A 203 -11.36 0.30 -25.19
N CYS A 204 -10.72 1.29 -25.82
CA CYS A 204 -10.24 2.48 -25.14
C CYS A 204 -10.53 3.67 -26.04
N LYS A 205 -11.65 4.36 -25.79
CA LYS A 205 -11.96 5.64 -26.44
C LYS A 205 -10.99 6.73 -26.00
N ASP A 206 -10.46 6.62 -24.79
CA ASP A 206 -9.47 7.54 -24.27
C ASP A 206 -8.06 7.05 -24.63
N GLN A 207 -7.21 7.92 -25.15
CA GLN A 207 -5.79 7.63 -25.39
C GLN A 207 -4.89 8.29 -24.33
N ARG A 208 -5.46 8.91 -23.30
CA ARG A 208 -4.71 9.46 -22.16
C ARG A 208 -4.05 8.35 -21.36
N VAL A 209 -2.86 8.63 -20.86
CA VAL A 209 -2.31 7.91 -19.71
C VAL A 209 -2.91 8.51 -18.43
N TRP A 210 -3.69 7.72 -17.70
CA TRP A 210 -4.29 8.13 -16.44
C TRP A 210 -3.35 7.87 -15.26
N VAL A 211 -2.87 8.96 -14.66
CA VAL A 211 -2.01 8.93 -13.48
C VAL A 211 -2.85 9.17 -12.23
N MET A 212 -2.90 8.18 -11.34
CA MET A 212 -3.49 8.35 -10.02
C MET A 212 -2.45 8.87 -9.04
N PHE A 213 -2.64 10.08 -8.53
CA PHE A 213 -1.86 10.61 -7.43
C PHE A 213 -2.58 10.32 -6.11
N ALA A 214 -2.11 9.30 -5.39
CA ALA A 214 -2.68 8.89 -4.12
C ALA A 214 -1.90 9.49 -2.96
N ILE A 215 -2.51 10.49 -2.30
CA ILE A 215 -1.98 11.08 -1.07
C ILE A 215 -2.24 10.09 0.07
N GLY A 216 -1.22 9.86 0.92
CA GLY A 216 -1.43 9.18 2.20
C GLY A 216 -2.39 9.94 3.12
N GLY A 217 -2.77 9.34 4.25
CA GLY A 217 -3.68 9.97 5.23
C GLY A 217 -3.27 11.39 5.67
N ALA A 218 -4.17 12.10 6.36
CA ALA A 218 -3.97 13.47 6.89
C ALA A 218 -3.45 14.54 5.89
N GLY A 219 -3.43 14.27 4.58
CA GLY A 219 -2.99 15.23 3.56
C GLY A 219 -1.47 15.34 3.37
N ALA A 220 -0.69 14.37 3.89
CA ALA A 220 0.75 14.34 3.72
C ALA A 220 1.12 14.29 2.22
N GLN A 221 1.89 15.26 1.73
CA GLN A 221 2.25 15.46 0.31
C GLN A 221 1.19 16.14 -0.59
N ARG A 222 0.12 16.77 -0.07
CA ARG A 222 -0.80 17.60 -0.89
C ARG A 222 -0.09 18.68 -1.72
N ASN A 223 0.99 19.25 -1.19
CA ASN A 223 1.82 20.23 -1.91
C ASN A 223 2.60 19.60 -3.08
N LEU A 224 2.96 18.32 -2.98
CA LEU A 224 3.59 17.58 -4.07
C LEU A 224 2.59 17.38 -5.21
N ALA A 225 1.37 16.95 -4.90
CA ALA A 225 0.28 16.82 -5.87
C ALA A 225 0.02 18.14 -6.62
N ALA A 226 0.03 19.29 -5.93
CA ALA A 226 -0.11 20.59 -6.56
C ALA A 226 1.05 20.94 -7.52
N LYS A 227 2.29 20.55 -7.20
CA LYS A 227 3.45 20.74 -8.09
C LYS A 227 3.33 19.86 -9.34
N VAL A 228 2.96 18.59 -9.16
CA VAL A 228 2.73 17.64 -10.25
C VAL A 228 1.62 18.12 -11.17
N LEU A 229 0.48 18.53 -10.61
CA LEU A 229 -0.65 19.09 -11.37
C LEU A 229 -0.26 20.34 -12.16
N LYS A 230 0.57 21.22 -11.59
CA LYS A 230 1.10 22.40 -12.29
C LYS A 230 1.98 21.98 -13.47
N SER A 231 2.93 21.08 -13.23
CA SER A 231 3.88 20.59 -14.25
C SER A 231 3.12 19.93 -15.42
N LEU A 232 2.15 19.06 -15.12
CA LEU A 232 1.37 18.32 -16.14
C LEU A 232 0.26 19.13 -16.82
N SER A 233 0.08 20.41 -16.48
CA SER A 233 -1.08 21.20 -16.95
C SER A 233 -1.25 21.25 -18.48
N VAL A 234 -0.15 21.31 -19.25
CA VAL A 234 -0.17 21.30 -20.72
C VAL A 234 -0.59 19.92 -21.26
N HIS A 235 -0.07 18.84 -20.69
CA HIS A 235 -0.43 17.47 -21.09
C HIS A 235 -1.87 17.10 -20.72
N ILE A 236 -2.40 17.66 -19.63
CA ILE A 236 -3.83 17.56 -19.29
C ILE A 236 -4.69 18.28 -20.33
N LYS A 237 -4.31 19.51 -20.68
CA LYS A 237 -5.05 20.34 -21.66
C LYS A 237 -5.09 19.72 -23.05
N THR A 238 -3.98 19.11 -23.47
CA THR A 238 -3.84 18.45 -24.77
C THR A 238 -4.38 17.02 -24.80
N GLY A 239 -4.80 16.48 -23.64
CA GLY A 239 -5.34 15.13 -23.55
C GLY A 239 -4.30 14.02 -23.71
N LYS A 240 -3.03 14.29 -23.40
CA LYS A 240 -1.98 13.26 -23.31
C LYS A 240 -2.00 12.55 -21.95
N ILE A 241 -2.23 13.31 -20.87
CA ILE A 241 -2.26 12.79 -19.49
C ILE A 241 -3.61 13.10 -18.85
N GLY A 242 -4.17 12.14 -18.12
CA GLY A 242 -5.30 12.33 -17.20
C GLY A 242 -4.83 12.19 -15.74
N MET A 243 -5.54 12.81 -14.80
CA MET A 243 -5.20 12.76 -13.37
C MET A 243 -6.37 12.23 -12.53
N HIS A 244 -6.13 11.19 -11.73
CA HIS A 244 -6.97 10.86 -10.58
C HIS A 244 -6.32 11.41 -9.31
N LEU A 245 -6.94 12.38 -8.66
CA LEU A 245 -6.44 12.98 -7.42
C LEU A 245 -7.19 12.38 -6.24
N VAL A 246 -6.52 11.58 -5.41
CA VAL A 246 -7.18 10.89 -4.30
C VAL A 246 -7.20 11.77 -3.06
N ALA A 247 -8.40 12.11 -2.59
CA ALA A 247 -8.63 12.87 -1.37
C ALA A 247 -9.20 12.01 -0.23
N GLY A 248 -9.71 10.80 -0.53
CA GLY A 248 -10.26 9.92 0.49
C GLY A 248 -11.53 10.49 1.13
N ILE A 249 -11.64 10.36 2.44
CA ILE A 249 -12.75 10.94 3.24
C ILE A 249 -12.45 12.36 3.76
N HIS A 250 -11.36 12.98 3.29
CA HIS A 250 -10.86 14.25 3.81
C HIS A 250 -11.32 15.44 2.96
N ASN A 251 -12.42 16.06 3.38
CA ASN A 251 -13.00 17.23 2.69
C ASN A 251 -11.98 18.38 2.52
N ASP A 252 -11.07 18.59 3.46
CA ASP A 252 -10.05 19.64 3.38
C ASP A 252 -9.04 19.39 2.22
N VAL A 253 -8.69 18.13 1.97
CA VAL A 253 -7.84 17.73 0.84
C VAL A 253 -8.58 17.89 -0.49
N GLU A 254 -9.86 17.51 -0.53
CA GLU A 254 -10.70 17.72 -1.71
C GLU A 254 -10.80 19.21 -2.09
N GLN A 255 -11.08 20.07 -1.11
CA GLN A 255 -11.16 21.52 -1.31
C GLN A 255 -9.80 22.11 -1.72
N PHE A 256 -8.71 21.59 -1.15
CA PHE A 256 -7.36 21.97 -1.55
C PHE A 256 -7.13 21.69 -3.04
N PHE A 257 -7.52 20.52 -3.55
CA PHE A 257 -7.40 20.20 -4.97
C PHE A 257 -8.26 21.10 -5.84
N LYS A 258 -9.55 21.26 -5.52
CA LYS A 258 -10.46 22.14 -6.26
C LYS A 258 -9.91 23.56 -6.40
N LYS A 259 -9.34 24.11 -5.32
CA LYS A 259 -8.70 25.43 -5.33
C LYS A 259 -7.50 25.50 -6.29
N HIS A 260 -6.62 24.50 -6.26
CA HIS A 260 -5.43 24.48 -7.12
C HIS A 260 -5.77 24.27 -8.60
N ILE A 261 -6.75 23.41 -8.89
CA ILE A 261 -7.27 23.19 -10.25
C ILE A 261 -7.81 24.49 -10.83
N LYS A 262 -8.60 25.24 -10.06
CA LYS A 262 -9.10 26.56 -10.47
C LYS A 262 -7.95 27.55 -10.73
N LYS A 263 -6.98 27.63 -9.81
CA LYS A 263 -5.81 28.53 -9.93
C LYS A 263 -4.96 28.24 -11.18
N LEU A 264 -4.88 26.98 -11.60
CA LEU A 264 -4.12 26.57 -12.78
C LEU A 264 -4.90 26.69 -14.09
N GLY A 265 -6.15 27.17 -14.06
CA GLY A 265 -7.02 27.26 -15.24
C GLY A 265 -7.43 25.88 -15.77
N LEU A 266 -7.52 24.87 -14.90
CA LEU A 266 -7.86 23.49 -15.25
C LEU A 266 -9.31 23.11 -14.94
N ALA A 267 -10.15 24.08 -14.53
CA ALA A 267 -11.54 23.82 -14.13
C ALA A 267 -12.37 23.13 -15.23
N ASN A 268 -12.18 23.50 -16.50
CA ASN A 268 -12.90 22.92 -17.65
C ASN A 268 -12.50 21.45 -17.94
N PHE A 269 -11.46 20.95 -17.28
CA PHE A 269 -10.98 19.56 -17.42
C PHE A 269 -11.47 18.66 -16.28
N MET A 270 -12.18 19.20 -15.29
CA MET A 270 -12.86 18.40 -14.26
C MET A 270 -13.87 17.44 -14.90
N GLY A 271 -13.84 16.18 -14.50
CA GLY A 271 -14.69 15.11 -15.05
C GLY A 271 -14.27 14.62 -16.44
N LYS A 272 -13.27 15.24 -17.09
CA LYS A 272 -12.80 14.88 -18.43
C LYS A 272 -11.34 14.42 -18.43
N GLY A 273 -10.44 15.25 -17.92
CA GLY A 273 -9.00 14.97 -17.77
C GLY A 273 -8.52 14.98 -16.32
N ILE A 274 -9.38 15.40 -15.38
CA ILE A 274 -9.10 15.37 -13.94
C ILE A 274 -10.32 14.82 -13.22
N LYS A 275 -10.12 13.79 -12.40
CA LYS A 275 -11.13 13.30 -11.46
C LYS A 275 -10.57 13.40 -10.04
N ILE A 276 -11.40 13.79 -9.08
CA ILE A 276 -11.05 13.74 -7.67
C ILE A 276 -11.78 12.54 -7.06
N VAL A 277 -11.03 11.62 -6.45
CA VAL A 277 -11.58 10.44 -5.78
C VAL A 277 -11.78 10.78 -4.31
N SER A 278 -13.02 11.03 -3.91
CA SER A 278 -13.44 11.26 -2.53
C SER A 278 -14.81 10.64 -2.26
N ALA A 279 -15.09 10.35 -0.98
CA ALA A 279 -16.39 9.88 -0.54
C ALA A 279 -16.66 10.33 0.90
N GLN A 280 -17.92 10.19 1.37
CA GLN A 280 -18.30 10.57 2.73
C GLN A 280 -17.91 9.50 3.75
N THR A 281 -18.01 8.23 3.34
CA THR A 281 -17.68 7.08 4.19
C THR A 281 -16.47 6.32 3.67
N LYS A 282 -15.83 5.53 4.55
CA LYS A 282 -14.69 4.71 4.16
C LYS A 282 -15.06 3.61 3.18
N ASP A 283 -16.22 2.99 3.35
CA ASP A 283 -16.66 1.87 2.52
C ASP A 283 -16.94 2.33 1.08
N GLU A 284 -17.65 3.47 0.94
CA GLU A 284 -17.82 4.13 -0.36
C GLU A 284 -16.47 4.52 -0.97
N TYR A 285 -15.57 5.11 -0.16
CA TYR A 285 -14.25 5.49 -0.64
C TYR A 285 -13.47 4.29 -1.18
N PHE A 286 -13.47 3.15 -0.48
CA PHE A 286 -12.77 1.96 -0.95
C PHE A 286 -13.36 1.46 -2.27
N HIS A 287 -14.68 1.48 -2.42
CA HIS A 287 -15.32 1.13 -3.68
C HIS A 287 -14.90 2.07 -4.82
N GLU A 288 -15.03 3.39 -4.62
CA GLU A 288 -14.68 4.40 -5.62
C GLU A 288 -13.18 4.34 -5.98
N PHE A 289 -12.31 4.11 -5.00
CA PHE A 289 -10.88 3.94 -5.20
C PHE A 289 -10.56 2.70 -6.05
N ASN A 290 -11.19 1.56 -5.75
CA ASN A 290 -11.00 0.32 -6.49
C ASN A 290 -11.49 0.45 -7.94
N MET A 291 -12.61 1.14 -8.17
CA MET A 291 -13.10 1.44 -9.51
C MET A 291 -12.17 2.40 -10.27
N ALA A 292 -11.69 3.47 -9.63
CA ALA A 292 -10.74 4.40 -10.23
C ALA A 292 -9.39 3.74 -10.58
N LEU A 293 -8.96 2.74 -9.80
CA LEU A 293 -7.74 1.96 -10.08
C LEU A 293 -7.82 1.16 -11.38
N ARG A 294 -9.00 0.67 -11.77
CA ARG A 294 -9.18 -0.07 -13.03
C ARG A 294 -8.90 0.80 -14.26
N GLU A 295 -9.26 2.08 -14.16
CA GLU A 295 -9.00 3.11 -15.17
C GLU A 295 -7.60 3.72 -15.06
N THR A 296 -6.85 3.42 -13.99
CA THR A 296 -5.53 3.98 -13.75
C THR A 296 -4.46 3.21 -14.50
N ASP A 297 -3.55 3.97 -15.12
CA ASP A 297 -2.41 3.46 -15.87
C ASP A 297 -1.11 3.55 -15.09
N VAL A 298 -0.98 4.55 -14.20
CA VAL A 298 0.18 4.73 -13.33
C VAL A 298 -0.29 5.16 -11.95
N LEU A 299 0.18 4.49 -10.90
CA LEU A 299 -0.11 4.90 -9.52
C LEU A 299 1.11 5.63 -8.95
N TRP A 300 0.93 6.90 -8.60
CA TRP A 300 1.94 7.72 -7.95
C TRP A 300 1.60 7.91 -6.48
N THR A 301 2.43 7.35 -5.62
CA THR A 301 2.20 7.39 -4.17
C THR A 301 3.49 7.22 -3.38
N LYS A 302 3.45 7.54 -2.09
CA LYS A 302 4.53 7.16 -1.16
C LYS A 302 4.55 5.62 -1.04
N PRO A 303 5.71 5.00 -0.76
CA PRO A 303 5.83 3.55 -0.73
C PRO A 303 5.21 2.96 0.56
N SER A 304 3.88 3.05 0.67
CA SER A 304 3.10 2.45 1.75
C SER A 304 2.36 1.21 1.24
N GLU A 305 1.24 0.85 1.84
CA GLU A 305 0.42 -0.30 1.50
C GLU A 305 -0.08 -0.28 0.04
N LEU A 306 -0.16 0.90 -0.57
CA LEU A 306 -0.47 1.03 -2.00
C LEU A 306 0.63 0.50 -2.92
N SER A 307 1.85 0.28 -2.42
CA SER A 307 2.93 -0.36 -3.19
C SER A 307 2.52 -1.73 -3.71
N PHE A 308 1.69 -2.46 -2.96
CA PHE A 308 1.32 -3.83 -3.29
C PHE A 308 0.30 -3.91 -4.43
N TYR A 309 -0.33 -2.78 -4.79
CA TYR A 309 -1.20 -2.69 -5.96
C TYR A 309 -0.44 -2.79 -7.28
N SER A 310 0.90 -2.77 -7.25
CA SER A 310 1.75 -3.19 -8.36
C SER A 310 1.40 -4.59 -8.89
N ALA A 311 0.93 -5.49 -8.03
CA ALA A 311 0.44 -6.81 -8.41
C ALA A 311 -0.78 -6.81 -9.34
N LEU A 312 -1.48 -5.67 -9.46
CA LEU A 312 -2.54 -5.45 -10.44
C LEU A 312 -2.00 -4.97 -11.81
N GLY A 313 -0.69 -5.11 -12.02
CA GLY A 313 0.03 -4.58 -13.17
C GLY A 313 -0.07 -3.06 -13.28
N VAL A 314 -0.22 -2.36 -12.15
CA VAL A 314 -0.23 -0.90 -12.09
C VAL A 314 1.17 -0.44 -11.68
N PRO A 315 1.98 0.11 -12.59
CA PRO A 315 3.33 0.57 -12.28
C PRO A 315 3.29 1.71 -11.26
N ILE A 316 4.27 1.73 -10.36
CA ILE A 316 4.34 2.69 -9.26
C ILE A 316 5.37 3.78 -9.56
N ILE A 317 4.96 5.05 -9.55
CA ILE A 317 5.91 6.16 -9.36
C ILE A 317 6.05 6.39 -7.85
N ILE A 318 7.24 6.16 -7.33
CA ILE A 318 7.53 6.14 -5.90
C ILE A 318 7.84 7.56 -5.43
N ALA A 319 6.91 8.16 -4.68
CA ALA A 319 7.15 9.42 -3.98
C ALA A 319 8.11 9.22 -2.79
N PRO A 320 8.77 10.29 -2.27
CA PRO A 320 9.70 10.16 -1.16
C PRO A 320 9.07 9.48 0.06
N PRO A 321 9.76 8.51 0.68
CA PRO A 321 9.35 7.90 1.94
C PRO A 321 9.14 8.94 3.03
N ILE A 322 8.13 8.72 3.85
CA ILE A 322 7.74 9.54 5.00
C ILE A 322 8.06 8.83 6.32
N GLY A 323 8.13 7.49 6.34
CA GLY A 323 8.38 6.64 7.51
C GLY A 323 9.39 5.52 7.25
N SER A 324 10.03 5.00 8.29
CA SER A 324 11.05 3.94 8.21
C SER A 324 10.58 2.68 7.46
N GLN A 325 9.35 2.25 7.69
CA GLN A 325 8.77 1.08 7.01
C GLN A 325 8.65 1.28 5.48
N GLU A 326 8.45 2.52 5.05
CA GLU A 326 8.26 2.86 3.63
C GLU A 326 9.56 2.67 2.82
N PHE A 327 10.74 2.69 3.45
CA PHE A 327 11.99 2.34 2.78
C PHE A 327 12.04 0.86 2.36
N PHE A 328 11.42 -0.03 3.11
CA PHE A 328 11.39 -1.47 2.79
C PHE A 328 10.39 -1.78 1.69
N ASN A 329 9.24 -1.11 1.69
CA ASN A 329 8.27 -1.20 0.60
C ASN A 329 8.86 -0.61 -0.69
N LYS A 330 9.61 0.51 -0.60
CA LYS A 330 10.37 1.07 -1.73
C LYS A 330 11.39 0.06 -2.26
N TYR A 331 12.22 -0.48 -1.38
CA TYR A 331 13.23 -1.47 -1.76
C TYR A 331 12.59 -2.70 -2.42
N TRP A 332 11.44 -3.16 -1.91
CA TRP A 332 10.69 -4.26 -2.50
C TRP A 332 10.23 -3.93 -3.93
N LEU A 333 9.65 -2.75 -4.16
CA LEU A 333 9.25 -2.29 -5.51
C LEU A 333 10.43 -2.21 -6.49
N GLU A 334 11.57 -1.71 -6.04
CA GLU A 334 12.79 -1.60 -6.86
C GLU A 334 13.34 -2.98 -7.22
N VAL A 335 13.37 -3.92 -6.26
CA VAL A 335 13.86 -5.29 -6.48
C VAL A 335 12.99 -6.05 -7.48
N ILE A 336 11.67 -5.90 -7.42
CA ILE A 336 10.77 -6.57 -8.36
C ILE A 336 10.60 -5.80 -9.68
N GLY A 337 11.23 -4.64 -9.85
CA GLY A 337 11.13 -3.81 -11.06
C GLY A 337 9.77 -3.15 -11.30
N ALA A 338 8.86 -3.17 -10.32
CA ALA A 338 7.48 -2.69 -10.49
C ALA A 338 7.28 -1.21 -10.12
N GLY A 339 8.33 -0.54 -9.63
CA GLY A 339 8.29 0.88 -9.31
C GLY A 339 9.54 1.63 -9.74
N VAL A 340 9.33 2.89 -10.12
CA VAL A 340 10.37 3.85 -10.48
C VAL A 340 10.36 5.00 -9.48
N ALA A 341 11.54 5.41 -9.00
CA ALA A 341 11.64 6.58 -8.13
C ALA A 341 11.15 7.83 -8.87
N GLN A 342 10.39 8.69 -8.19
CA GLN A 342 10.01 9.97 -8.79
C GLN A 342 11.25 10.84 -9.03
N GLU A 343 11.26 11.54 -10.15
CA GLU A 343 12.21 12.61 -10.41
C GLU A 343 11.74 13.94 -9.82
N ASN A 344 12.48 15.02 -10.09
CA ASN A 344 12.09 16.36 -9.67
C ASN A 344 10.67 16.71 -10.17
N PRO A 345 9.69 16.94 -9.27
CA PRO A 345 8.29 17.13 -9.66
C PRO A 345 8.04 18.39 -10.51
N LYS A 346 8.97 19.35 -10.53
CA LYS A 346 8.87 20.54 -11.39
C LYS A 346 8.91 20.15 -12.88
N TYR A 347 9.68 19.11 -13.21
CA TYR A 347 9.93 18.66 -14.58
C TYR A 347 9.12 17.41 -14.95
N THR A 348 8.03 17.13 -14.21
CA THR A 348 7.15 15.96 -14.46
C THR A 348 6.72 15.84 -15.91
N HIS A 349 6.37 16.96 -16.55
CA HIS A 349 5.98 17.00 -17.96
C HIS A 349 7.05 16.53 -18.96
N GLU A 350 8.32 16.47 -18.57
CA GLU A 350 9.42 15.98 -19.39
C GLU A 350 9.67 14.50 -19.07
N TRP A 351 10.13 14.21 -17.86
CA TRP A 351 10.61 12.86 -17.53
C TRP A 351 9.51 11.79 -17.59
N ILE A 352 8.23 12.12 -17.34
CA ILE A 352 7.17 11.12 -17.46
C ILE A 352 6.97 10.69 -18.92
N MET A 353 7.17 11.63 -19.85
CA MET A 353 7.07 11.35 -21.28
C MET A 353 8.27 10.53 -21.73
N ASP A 354 9.47 10.86 -21.27
CA ASP A 354 10.67 10.06 -21.54
C ASP A 354 10.50 8.61 -21.06
N TYR A 355 9.92 8.41 -19.87
CA TYR A 355 9.68 7.06 -19.32
C TYR A 355 8.64 6.27 -20.13
N LEU A 356 7.62 6.95 -20.68
CA LEU A 356 6.63 6.36 -21.57
C LEU A 356 7.27 6.01 -22.92
N ASP A 357 7.99 6.95 -23.53
CA ASP A 357 8.58 6.79 -24.86
C ASP A 357 9.67 5.72 -24.91
N ASN A 358 10.33 5.45 -23.78
CA ASN A 358 11.30 4.35 -23.65
C ASN A 358 10.66 3.03 -23.16
N GLY A 359 9.35 3.00 -22.88
CA GLY A 359 8.64 1.79 -22.46
C GLY A 359 8.91 1.35 -21.02
N TRP A 360 9.60 2.16 -20.21
CA TRP A 360 9.99 1.79 -18.84
C TRP A 360 8.78 1.61 -17.93
N ILE A 361 7.75 2.46 -18.07
CA ILE A 361 6.52 2.35 -17.27
C ILE A 361 5.73 1.08 -17.66
N ALA A 362 5.70 0.74 -18.97
CA ALA A 362 5.07 -0.49 -19.45
C ALA A 362 5.79 -1.74 -18.94
N GLU A 363 7.12 -1.71 -18.90
CA GLU A 363 7.93 -2.77 -18.30
C GLU A 363 7.60 -2.94 -16.80
N SER A 364 7.58 -1.86 -16.02
CA SER A 364 7.18 -1.93 -14.61
C SER A 364 5.76 -2.48 -14.41
N ALA A 365 4.83 -2.18 -15.32
CA ALA A 365 3.48 -2.74 -15.28
C ALA A 365 3.49 -4.26 -15.43
N LEU A 366 4.26 -4.77 -16.40
CA LEU A 366 4.41 -6.22 -16.60
C LEU A 366 5.13 -6.87 -15.42
N GLN A 367 6.23 -6.29 -14.94
CA GLN A 367 7.00 -6.82 -13.82
C GLN A 367 6.14 -6.94 -12.55
N GLY A 368 5.34 -5.92 -12.24
CA GLY A 368 4.37 -6.02 -11.14
C GLY A 368 3.38 -7.18 -11.31
N TYR A 369 2.88 -7.41 -12.53
CA TYR A 369 2.02 -8.55 -12.85
C TYR A 369 2.76 -9.90 -12.90
N LEU A 370 4.08 -9.98 -13.03
CA LEU A 370 4.79 -11.25 -13.02
C LEU A 370 5.25 -11.61 -11.60
N GLU A 371 5.85 -10.65 -10.90
CA GLU A 371 6.61 -10.89 -9.68
C GLU A 371 5.79 -10.71 -8.39
N ALA A 372 4.80 -9.81 -8.38
CA ALA A 372 4.07 -9.50 -7.15
C ALA A 372 2.89 -10.46 -6.90
N PRO A 373 2.73 -10.98 -5.66
CA PRO A 373 1.69 -11.93 -5.32
C PRO A 373 0.31 -11.26 -5.26
N ARG A 374 -0.71 -11.88 -5.89
CA ARG A 374 -2.10 -11.36 -5.91
C ARG A 374 -3.17 -12.29 -5.36
N GLY A 375 -2.77 -13.49 -4.91
CA GLY A 375 -3.69 -14.50 -4.34
C GLY A 375 -4.07 -14.28 -2.88
N GLY A 376 -3.70 -13.15 -2.25
CA GLY A 376 -3.75 -12.97 -0.80
C GLY A 376 -5.10 -13.28 -0.18
N VAL A 377 -6.21 -12.78 -0.76
CA VAL A 377 -7.55 -13.00 -0.18
C VAL A 377 -7.93 -14.49 -0.21
N GLU A 378 -7.66 -15.19 -1.31
CA GLU A 378 -8.00 -16.60 -1.45
C GLU A 378 -7.08 -17.49 -0.60
N ASN A 379 -5.79 -17.17 -0.54
CA ASN A 379 -4.84 -17.89 0.30
C ASN A 379 -5.18 -17.73 1.79
N ILE A 380 -5.48 -16.50 2.24
CA ILE A 380 -5.94 -16.25 3.62
C ILE A 380 -7.23 -17.03 3.89
N ARG A 381 -8.20 -16.98 2.98
CA ARG A 381 -9.46 -17.74 3.12
C ARG A 381 -9.21 -19.24 3.28
N ASN A 382 -8.31 -19.80 2.49
CA ASN A 382 -7.95 -21.21 2.55
C ASN A 382 -7.25 -21.59 3.86
N VAL A 383 -6.43 -20.72 4.43
CA VAL A 383 -5.73 -21.01 5.70
C VAL A 383 -6.66 -20.88 6.91
N VAL A 384 -7.60 -19.93 6.85
CA VAL A 384 -8.43 -19.59 8.01
C VAL A 384 -9.70 -20.44 8.10
N PHE A 385 -10.32 -20.77 6.97
CA PHE A 385 -11.66 -21.37 6.91
C PHE A 385 -11.73 -22.76 6.28
N LYS A 386 -10.62 -23.28 5.75
CA LYS A 386 -10.50 -24.69 5.37
C LYS A 386 -9.59 -25.39 6.38
#